data_AF-A0A1D6JTD8-F1
#
_entry.id   AF-A0A1D6JTD8-F1
#
_cell.length_a   1.000
_cell.length_b   1.000
_cell.length_c   1.000
_cell.angle_alpha   90.00
_cell.angle_beta   90.00
_cell.angle_gamma   90.00
#
_symmetry.space_group_name_H-M   'P 1'
#
loop_
_entity.id
_entity.type
_entity.pdbx_description
1 polymer ?
#
loop_
_entity_poly.entity_id
_entity_poly.type
_entity_poly.pdbx_seq_one_letter_code
_entity_poly.pdbx_strand_id
1 'polypeptide(L)'
;MGVGYTEVRGKVTGLTPGRHGFHIHVFGDTTNGCNSTGPHFNPHNKPHGAPFDDERHLGDLGNIVANEDGDAEVFIRDLQISLSGPHSILGRAVVVHADPDDLGRGKHACITIAIIL
;
A
#
# COMPACT_ATOMS: atom_id res chain seq x y z
N MET A 1 -16.19 17.22 14.38
CA MET A 1 -15.87 16.88 12.97
C MET A 1 -15.66 15.39 12.94
N GLY A 2 -16.44 14.65 12.16
CA GLY A 2 -16.32 13.18 12.12
C GLY A 2 -14.93 12.79 11.65
N VAL A 3 -14.28 11.87 12.36
CA VAL A 3 -13.10 11.17 11.84
C VAL A 3 -13.54 10.39 10.60
N GLY A 4 -13.27 10.95 9.43
CA GLY A 4 -13.48 10.26 8.16
C GLY A 4 -12.45 9.17 7.97
N TYR A 5 -12.81 8.11 7.24
CA TYR A 5 -11.88 7.10 6.77
C TYR A 5 -11.93 7.06 5.24
N THR A 6 -10.84 6.61 4.62
CA THR A 6 -10.81 6.26 3.20
C THR A 6 -11.02 4.75 3.08
N GLU A 7 -11.90 4.33 2.18
CA GLU A 7 -12.16 2.92 1.91
C GLU A 7 -11.47 2.50 0.61
N VAL A 8 -10.63 1.48 0.68
CA VAL A 8 -9.96 0.88 -0.48
C VAL A 8 -10.64 -0.45 -0.77
N ARG A 9 -11.18 -0.58 -1.98
CA ARG A 9 -11.85 -1.79 -2.47
C ARG A 9 -11.28 -2.21 -3.81
N GLY A 10 -11.17 -3.51 -4.03
CA GLY A 10 -10.77 -4.05 -5.33
C GLY A 10 -10.52 -5.54 -5.27
N LYS A 11 -10.12 -6.11 -6.40
CA LYS A 11 -9.68 -7.50 -6.52
C LYS A 11 -8.35 -7.53 -7.26
N VAL A 12 -7.38 -8.26 -6.72
CA VAL A 12 -6.09 -8.55 -7.39
C VAL A 12 -6.07 -10.03 -7.71
N THR A 13 -5.67 -10.39 -8.92
CA THR A 13 -5.61 -11.79 -9.38
C THR A 13 -4.22 -12.13 -9.89
N GLY A 14 -3.90 -13.43 -9.96
CA GLY A 14 -2.60 -13.91 -10.43
C GLY A 14 -1.47 -13.80 -9.41
N LEU A 15 -1.80 -13.67 -8.12
CA LEU A 15 -0.83 -13.70 -7.02
C LEU A 15 -0.49 -15.14 -6.63
N THR A 16 0.63 -15.33 -5.94
CA THR A 16 0.86 -16.58 -5.22
C THR A 16 -0.08 -16.67 -4.01
N PRO A 17 -0.55 -17.86 -3.59
CA PRO A 17 -1.35 -17.96 -2.37
C PRO A 17 -0.60 -17.46 -1.14
N GLY A 18 -1.27 -16.68 -0.28
CA GLY A 18 -0.68 -16.15 0.95
C GLY A 18 -0.77 -14.63 1.07
N ARG A 19 0.11 -14.07 1.92
CA ARG A 19 0.14 -12.64 2.25
C ARG A 19 1.04 -11.88 1.29
N HIS A 20 0.58 -10.69 0.89
CA HIS A 20 1.30 -9.79 0.02
C HIS A 20 1.26 -8.38 0.59
N GLY A 21 2.42 -7.75 0.74
CA GLY A 21 2.51 -6.35 1.16
C GLY A 21 1.73 -5.43 0.21
N PHE A 22 1.03 -4.45 0.75
CA PHE A 22 0.13 -3.56 0.02
C PHE A 22 0.36 -2.13 0.47
N HIS A 23 0.95 -1.31 -0.40
CA HIS A 23 1.43 0.02 -0.03
C HIS A 23 1.09 1.07 -1.07
N ILE A 24 1.04 2.33 -0.62
CA ILE A 24 1.04 3.49 -1.51
C ILE A 24 2.47 4.04 -1.57
N HIS A 25 3.03 4.10 -2.77
CA HIS A 25 4.36 4.63 -3.05
C HIS A 25 4.30 6.12 -3.42
N VAL A 26 5.41 6.83 -3.23
CA VAL A 26 5.42 8.30 -3.33
C VAL A 26 5.15 8.83 -4.74
N PHE A 27 5.54 8.11 -5.79
CA PHE A 27 5.37 8.53 -7.18
C PHE A 27 4.35 7.65 -7.92
N GLY A 28 3.46 8.28 -8.68
CA GLY A 28 2.62 7.62 -9.69
C GLY A 28 3.37 7.45 -11.02
N ASP A 29 4.61 6.97 -10.96
CA ASP A 29 5.46 6.75 -12.12
C ASP A 29 5.70 5.25 -12.31
N THR A 30 5.23 4.72 -13.43
CA THR A 30 5.37 3.31 -13.82
C THR A 30 6.26 3.12 -15.05
N THR A 31 7.00 4.16 -15.47
CA THR A 31 7.85 4.14 -16.68
C THR A 31 8.95 3.07 -16.64
N ASN A 32 9.46 2.74 -15.45
CA ASN A 32 10.39 1.63 -15.20
C ASN A 32 9.75 0.57 -14.28
N GLY A 33 8.47 0.28 -14.53
CA GLY A 33 7.68 -0.60 -13.66
C GLY A 33 7.61 -0.07 -12.23
N CYS A 34 7.62 -0.98 -11.25
CA CYS A 34 7.45 -0.61 -9.84
C CYS A 34 8.64 0.20 -9.28
N ASN A 35 9.83 0.11 -9.88
CA ASN A 35 11.01 0.84 -9.41
C ASN A 35 10.84 2.37 -9.49
N SER A 36 10.13 2.86 -10.51
CA SER A 36 9.88 4.30 -10.68
C SER A 36 8.93 4.87 -9.62
N THR A 37 8.20 4.04 -8.89
CA THR A 37 7.23 4.50 -7.88
C THR A 37 7.90 5.10 -6.63
N GLY A 38 9.20 4.85 -6.44
CA GLY A 38 9.96 5.34 -5.28
C GLY A 38 9.68 4.53 -4.00
N PRO A 39 9.99 5.06 -2.80
CA PRO A 39 9.66 4.42 -1.52
C PRO A 39 8.18 4.58 -1.15
N HIS A 40 7.78 3.97 -0.02
CA HIS A 40 6.46 4.18 0.58
C HIS A 40 6.20 5.68 0.80
N PHE A 41 4.95 6.09 0.63
CA PHE A 41 4.55 7.48 0.82
C PHE A 41 4.64 7.87 2.30
N ASN A 42 5.62 8.71 2.63
CA ASN A 42 5.94 9.10 4.00
C ASN A 42 6.13 10.63 4.16
N PRO A 43 5.05 11.43 4.11
CA PRO A 43 5.16 12.89 4.25
C PRO A 43 5.53 13.33 5.67
N HIS A 44 5.42 12.44 6.66
CA HIS A 44 5.65 12.74 8.07
C HIS A 44 7.01 12.25 8.59
N ASN A 45 7.83 11.64 7.73
CA ASN A 45 9.14 11.08 8.07
C ASN A 45 9.07 10.12 9.29
N LYS A 46 8.05 9.27 9.31
CA LYS A 46 7.83 8.24 10.33
C LYS A 46 8.56 6.94 9.97
N PRO A 47 8.83 6.03 10.92
CA PRO A 47 9.24 4.68 10.60
C PRO A 47 8.11 3.92 9.88
N HIS A 48 8.46 2.82 9.22
CA HIS A 48 7.50 1.86 8.68
C HIS A 48 6.78 1.14 9.84
N GLY A 49 5.47 0.85 9.69
CA GLY A 49 4.68 0.23 10.75
C GLY A 49 3.39 -0.44 10.25
N ALA A 50 2.61 -0.99 11.17
CA ALA A 50 1.33 -1.61 10.85
C ALA A 50 0.23 -0.57 10.58
N PRO A 51 -0.89 -0.94 9.91
CA PRO A 51 -1.89 0.05 9.53
C PRO A 51 -2.61 0.76 10.69
N PHE A 52 -2.63 0.13 11.86
CA PHE A 52 -3.24 0.67 13.06
C PHE A 52 -2.23 1.32 14.01
N ASP A 53 -0.94 1.34 13.64
CA ASP A 53 0.08 2.01 14.43
C ASP A 53 0.02 3.52 14.15
N ASP A 54 0.20 4.32 15.20
CA ASP A 54 0.37 5.77 15.06
C ASP A 54 1.68 6.09 14.33
N GLU A 55 2.72 5.28 14.57
CA GLU A 55 4.04 5.38 13.96
C GLU A 55 4.16 4.44 12.76
N ARG A 56 3.72 4.92 11.60
CA ARG A 56 3.86 4.23 10.31
C ARG A 56 4.06 5.24 9.17
N HIS A 57 4.47 4.78 7.99
CA HIS A 57 4.32 5.61 6.80
C HIS A 57 2.84 5.80 6.47
N LEU A 58 2.50 6.94 5.86
CA LEU A 58 1.11 7.21 5.49
C LEU A 58 0.59 6.20 4.45
N GLY A 59 1.48 5.69 3.59
CA GLY A 59 1.18 4.66 2.60
C GLY A 59 1.20 3.21 3.10
N ASP A 60 1.42 2.93 4.39
CA ASP A 60 1.52 1.56 4.92
C ASP A 60 0.11 0.96 5.16
N LEU A 61 -0.39 0.16 4.22
CA LEU A 61 -1.70 -0.49 4.31
C LEU A 61 -1.63 -1.98 4.70
N GLY A 62 -0.43 -2.49 4.99
CA GLY A 62 -0.20 -3.81 5.54
C GLY A 62 -0.23 -4.89 4.46
N ASN A 63 -1.02 -5.95 4.69
CA ASN A 63 -1.08 -7.10 3.78
C ASN A 63 -2.49 -7.31 3.20
N ILE A 64 -2.54 -7.67 1.92
CA ILE A 64 -3.69 -8.37 1.32
C ILE A 64 -3.43 -9.88 1.33
N VAL A 65 -4.49 -10.69 1.21
CA VAL A 65 -4.38 -12.16 1.27
C VAL A 65 -4.96 -12.77 0.00
N ALA A 66 -4.11 -13.44 -0.76
CA ALA A 66 -4.50 -14.22 -1.92
C ALA A 66 -4.89 -15.64 -1.51
N ASN A 67 -6.00 -16.15 -2.06
CA ASN A 67 -6.45 -17.52 -1.87
C ASN A 67 -5.64 -18.53 -2.73
N GLU A 68 -6.04 -19.80 -2.72
CA GLU A 68 -5.37 -20.87 -3.48
C GLU A 68 -5.43 -20.67 -5.00
N ASP A 69 -6.41 -19.91 -5.50
CA ASP A 69 -6.55 -19.55 -6.91
C ASP A 69 -5.70 -18.31 -7.30
N GLY A 70 -5.01 -17.69 -6.33
CA GLY A 70 -4.24 -16.46 -6.53
C GLY A 70 -5.08 -15.18 -6.57
N ASP A 71 -6.31 -15.24 -6.05
CA ASP A 71 -7.24 -14.12 -5.97
C ASP A 71 -7.23 -13.50 -4.56
N ALA A 72 -7.04 -12.18 -4.49
CA ALA A 72 -7.12 -11.39 -3.26
C ALA A 72 -8.24 -10.34 -3.36
N GLU A 73 -9.26 -10.49 -2.52
CA GLU A 73 -10.28 -9.46 -2.31
C GLU A 73 -9.73 -8.39 -1.34
N VAL A 74 -9.71 -7.14 -1.77
CA VAL A 74 -9.20 -6.00 -1.00
C VAL A 74 -10.37 -5.26 -0.39
N PHE A 75 -10.38 -5.17 0.94
CA PHE A 75 -11.30 -4.34 1.70
C PHE A 75 -10.58 -3.73 2.90
N ILE A 76 -10.11 -2.49 2.75
CA ILE A 76 -9.33 -1.77 3.77
C ILE A 76 -10.05 -0.47 4.12
N ARG A 77 -10.13 -0.18 5.41
CA ARG A 77 -10.54 1.14 5.93
C ARG A 77 -9.36 1.75 6.65
N ASP A 78 -8.94 2.90 6.17
CA ASP A 78 -7.75 3.57 6.66
C ASP A 78 -8.07 5.00 7.13
N LEU A 79 -7.51 5.37 8.28
CA LEU A 79 -7.78 6.66 8.94
C LEU A 79 -6.73 7.74 8.61
N GLN A 80 -5.61 7.40 7.98
CA GLN A 80 -4.53 8.35 7.71
C GLN A 80 -4.46 8.75 6.24
N ILE A 81 -4.79 7.85 5.30
CA ILE A 81 -4.82 8.20 3.88
C ILE A 81 -6.01 9.10 3.54
N SER A 82 -5.77 10.06 2.66
CA SER A 82 -6.76 11.05 2.21
C SER A 82 -6.78 11.11 0.69
N LEU A 83 -7.95 11.41 0.12
CA LEU A 83 -8.12 11.70 -1.31
C LEU A 83 -8.00 13.20 -1.64
N SER A 84 -7.66 14.03 -0.65
CA SER A 84 -7.56 15.49 -0.80
C SER A 84 -6.52 16.11 0.12
N GLY A 85 -6.18 17.38 -0.13
CA GLY A 85 -5.20 18.13 0.64
C GLY A 85 -3.76 17.76 0.31
N PRO A 86 -2.78 18.28 1.07
CA PRO A 86 -1.36 18.15 0.76
C PRO A 86 -0.86 16.69 0.83
N HIS A 87 -1.54 15.82 1.58
CA HIS A 87 -1.20 14.40 1.69
C HIS A 87 -2.17 13.50 0.93
N SER A 88 -2.78 14.02 -0.14
CA SER A 88 -3.61 13.21 -1.02
C SER A 88 -2.79 12.06 -1.63
N ILE A 89 -3.44 10.91 -1.77
CA ILE A 89 -2.91 9.72 -2.45
C ILE A 89 -3.22 9.69 -3.95
N LEU A 90 -4.06 10.61 -4.46
CA LEU A 90 -4.33 10.70 -5.90
C LEU A 90 -3.06 11.11 -6.66
N GLY A 91 -2.83 10.47 -7.82
CA GLY A 91 -1.62 10.63 -8.63
C GLY A 91 -0.41 9.85 -8.11
N ARG A 92 -0.60 8.97 -7.11
CA ARG A 92 0.44 8.07 -6.57
C ARG A 92 0.20 6.64 -7.02
N ALA A 93 1.16 5.75 -6.77
CA ALA A 93 1.01 4.34 -7.11
C ALA A 93 0.59 3.50 -5.89
N VAL A 94 -0.37 2.61 -6.08
CA VAL A 94 -0.57 1.42 -5.23
C VAL A 94 0.35 0.33 -5.73
N VAL A 95 1.10 -0.27 -4.81
CA VAL A 95 2.03 -1.37 -5.08
C VAL A 95 1.63 -2.60 -4.27
N VAL A 96 1.51 -3.74 -4.97
CA VAL A 96 1.43 -5.07 -4.36
C VAL A 96 2.83 -5.67 -4.40
N HIS A 97 3.30 -6.21 -3.27
CA HIS A 97 4.60 -6.86 -3.12
C HIS A 97 4.49 -8.37 -3.22
N ALA A 98 5.56 -9.04 -3.65
CA ALA A 98 5.64 -10.49 -3.80
C ALA A 98 5.66 -11.18 -2.44
N ASP A 99 6.33 -10.58 -1.47
CA ASP A 99 6.49 -11.09 -0.12
C ASP A 99 5.50 -10.42 0.87
N PRO A 100 5.17 -11.11 1.98
CA PRO A 100 4.37 -10.52 3.05
C PRO A 100 5.07 -9.33 3.70
N ASP A 101 4.37 -8.22 3.89
CA ASP A 101 4.87 -7.11 4.71
C ASP A 101 5.03 -7.56 6.18
N ASP A 102 6.19 -7.26 6.77
CA ASP A 102 6.54 -7.57 8.16
C ASP A 102 6.11 -6.49 9.18
N LEU A 103 5.55 -5.39 8.67
CA LEU A 103 4.99 -4.27 9.42
C LEU A 103 6.07 -3.56 10.27
N GLY A 104 7.20 -3.20 9.65
CA GLY A 104 8.30 -2.47 10.29
C GLY A 104 9.35 -3.36 10.98
N ARG A 105 9.34 -4.66 10.69
CA ARG A 105 10.22 -5.66 11.34
C ARG A 105 11.36 -6.16 10.44
N GLY A 106 11.57 -5.55 9.28
CA GLY A 106 12.59 -5.93 8.29
C GLY A 106 12.57 -5.08 7.01
N LYS A 107 13.12 -5.62 5.90
CA LYS A 107 13.26 -4.91 4.60
C LYS A 107 12.58 -5.70 3.48
N HIS A 108 11.70 -5.03 2.72
CA HIS A 108 10.94 -5.63 1.63
C HIS A 108 11.39 -5.09 0.28
N ALA A 109 11.58 -5.98 -0.69
CA ALA A 109 11.87 -5.60 -2.07
C ALA A 109 10.56 -5.23 -2.80
N CYS A 110 10.64 -4.26 -3.71
CA CYS A 110 9.51 -3.85 -4.55
C CYS A 110 9.41 -4.78 -5.76
N ILE A 111 8.48 -5.74 -5.72
CA ILE A 111 8.21 -6.64 -6.83
C ILE A 111 6.71 -6.97 -6.75
N THR A 112 5.89 -6.62 -7.73
CA THR A 112 4.78 -7.42 -8.30
C THR A 112 3.93 -6.55 -9.23
N ILE A 113 3.14 -5.59 -8.72
CA ILE A 113 2.21 -4.78 -9.54
C ILE A 113 2.16 -3.34 -9.02
N ALA A 114 2.13 -2.35 -9.93
CA ALA A 114 1.88 -0.94 -9.61
C ALA A 114 0.71 -0.38 -10.43
N ILE A 115 -0.25 0.28 -9.77
CA ILE A 115 -1.40 0.96 -10.40
C ILE A 115 -1.44 2.41 -9.90
N ILE A 116 -1.66 3.37 -10.80
CA ILE A 116 -1.79 4.79 -10.43
C ILE A 116 -3.22 5.06 -9.94
N LEU A 117 -3.33 5.74 -8.80
CA LEU A 117 -4.58 6.20 -8.16
C LEU A 117 -5.09 7.54 -8.71
#